data_AF-A0A0A9BVL0-F1
#
_entry.id   AF-A0A0A9BVL0-F1
#
_cell.length_a   1.000
_cell.length_b   1.000
_cell.length_c   1.000
_cell.angle_alpha   90.00
_cell.angle_beta   90.00
_cell.angle_gamma   90.00
#
_symmetry.space_group_name_H-M   'P 1'
#
loop_
_entity.id
_entity.type
_entity.pdbx_description
1 polymer ?
#
loop_
_entity_poly.entity_id
_entity_poly.type
_entity_poly.pdbx_seq_one_letter_code
_entity_poly.pdbx_strand_id
1 'polypeptide(L)'
;MLTHTDMLKIAKTRSYYKNANYLLLDKEDSVHIFIHKQATSADVLKSFVHGLVLASSMQKGKSQHAEAHHWMDEKYSTFISKLRMEGYSTERLLSYSIVWRAHWLHGPEDEKFK
;
A
#
# COMPACT_ATOMS: atom_id res chain seq x y z
N MET A 1 19.85 -10.20 -4.16
CA MET A 1 20.10 -9.42 -5.39
C MET A 1 18.86 -9.51 -6.28
N LEU A 2 18.41 -8.42 -6.91
CA LEU A 2 17.25 -8.44 -7.81
C LEU A 2 17.58 -9.24 -9.07
N THR A 3 16.75 -10.21 -9.42
CA THR A 3 16.90 -10.96 -10.68
C THR A 3 16.26 -10.19 -11.84
N HIS A 4 16.60 -10.56 -13.08
CA HIS A 4 15.92 -10.02 -14.26
C HIS A 4 14.40 -10.22 -14.20
N THR A 5 13.95 -11.38 -13.72
CA THR A 5 12.52 -11.68 -13.53
C THR A 5 11.86 -10.75 -12.50
N ASP A 6 12.56 -10.43 -11.42
CA ASP A 6 12.08 -9.48 -10.41
C ASP A 6 11.91 -8.08 -11.03
N MET A 7 12.88 -7.63 -11.82
CA MET A 7 12.82 -6.35 -12.53
C MET A 7 11.64 -6.28 -13.52
N LEU A 8 11.36 -7.37 -14.23
CA LEU A 8 10.19 -7.44 -15.13
C LEU A 8 8.86 -7.35 -14.37
N LYS A 9 8.74 -7.99 -13.21
CA LYS A 9 7.53 -7.89 -12.36
C LYS A 9 7.32 -6.46 -11.87
N ILE A 10 8.40 -5.81 -11.41
CA ILE A 10 8.36 -4.40 -10.99
C ILE A 10 7.97 -3.48 -12.16
N ALA A 11 8.54 -3.69 -13.35
CA ALA A 11 8.21 -2.90 -14.53
C ALA A 11 6.72 -3.00 -14.90
N LYS A 12 6.10 -4.19 -14.78
CA LYS A 12 4.68 -4.41 -15.04
C LYS A 12 3.75 -3.70 -14.06
N THR A 13 4.15 -3.56 -12.79
CA THR A 13 3.33 -2.92 -11.75
C THR A 13 3.61 -1.42 -11.60
N ARG A 14 4.66 -0.89 -12.27
CA ARG A 14 5.07 0.52 -12.19
C ARG A 14 3.94 1.52 -12.47
N SER A 15 3.03 1.20 -13.38
CA SER A 15 1.89 2.08 -13.72
C SER A 15 0.93 2.28 -12.55
N TYR A 16 0.82 1.32 -11.63
CA TYR A 16 -0.02 1.42 -10.43
C TYR A 16 0.55 2.37 -9.38
N TYR A 17 1.86 2.60 -9.43
CA TYR A 17 2.60 3.48 -8.51
C TYR A 17 3.00 4.80 -9.19
N LYS A 18 2.25 5.24 -10.20
CA LYS A 18 2.50 6.52 -10.88
C LYS A 18 2.41 7.65 -9.85
N ASN A 19 3.49 8.41 -9.70
CA ASN A 19 3.71 9.46 -8.70
C ASN A 19 3.97 8.98 -7.25
N ALA A 20 4.30 7.71 -7.04
CA ALA A 20 4.80 7.24 -5.75
C ALA A 20 6.33 7.22 -5.72
N ASN A 21 6.90 7.50 -4.55
CA ASN A 21 8.35 7.41 -4.30
C ASN A 21 8.78 6.00 -3.84
N TYR A 22 8.01 4.96 -4.18
CA TYR A 22 8.32 3.58 -3.84
C TYR A 22 7.73 2.59 -4.86
N LEU A 23 8.26 1.37 -4.88
CA LEU A 23 7.79 0.24 -5.68
C LEU A 23 7.65 -1.00 -4.79
N LEU A 24 6.67 -1.85 -5.11
CA LEU A 24 6.42 -3.11 -4.38
C LEU A 24 6.66 -4.32 -5.27
N LEU A 25 7.22 -5.37 -4.67
CA LEU A 25 7.39 -6.69 -5.28
C LEU A 25 6.90 -7.77 -4.33
N ASP A 26 5.81 -8.44 -4.70
CA ASP A 26 5.40 -9.69 -4.07
C ASP A 26 6.35 -10.82 -4.50
N LYS A 27 7.06 -11.41 -3.54
CA LYS A 27 8.00 -12.51 -3.76
C LYS A 27 7.87 -13.54 -2.66
N GLU A 28 7.34 -14.71 -3.05
CA GLU A 28 7.17 -15.86 -2.16
C GLU A 28 6.39 -15.44 -0.91
N ASP A 29 7.03 -15.48 0.26
CA ASP A 29 6.43 -15.27 1.58
C ASP A 29 6.69 -13.84 2.09
N SER A 30 7.10 -12.92 1.21
CA SER A 30 7.41 -11.54 1.60
C SER A 30 7.08 -10.53 0.52
N VAL A 31 6.70 -9.33 0.94
CA VAL A 31 6.60 -8.16 0.07
C VAL A 31 7.84 -7.30 0.26
N HIS A 32 8.61 -7.15 -0.82
CA HIS A 32 9.78 -6.28 -0.84
C HIS A 32 9.36 -4.86 -1.24
N ILE A 33 9.83 -3.88 -0.47
CA ILE A 33 9.57 -2.46 -0.69
C ILE A 33 10.87 -1.80 -1.14
N PHE A 34 10.84 -1.17 -2.31
CA PHE A 34 11.95 -0.38 -2.84
C PHE A 34 11.61 1.10 -2.71
N ILE A 35 12.33 1.79 -1.85
CA ILE A 35 12.07 3.19 -1.51
C ILE A 35 13.03 4.08 -2.29
N HIS A 36 12.50 5.11 -2.94
CA HIS A 36 13.32 6.10 -3.63
C HIS A 36 14.11 6.93 -2.61
N LYS A 37 15.35 7.32 -2.93
CA LYS A 37 16.23 8.04 -2.00
C LYS A 37 15.66 9.38 -1.49
N GLN A 38 14.74 9.98 -2.25
CA GLN A 38 14.05 11.23 -1.88
C GLN A 38 12.65 11.01 -1.29
N ALA A 39 12.34 9.77 -0.89
CA ALA A 39 11.07 9.47 -0.23
C ALA A 39 10.97 10.22 1.10
N THR A 40 9.79 10.78 1.35
CA THR A 40 9.44 11.39 2.64
C THR A 40 9.06 10.33 3.66
N SER A 41 8.95 10.70 4.94
CA SER A 41 8.38 9.81 5.97
C SER A 41 6.96 9.34 5.63
N ALA A 42 6.16 10.20 4.97
CA ALA A 42 4.84 9.84 4.48
C ALA A 42 4.90 8.76 3.38
N ASP A 43 5.87 8.84 2.48
CA ASP A 43 6.09 7.81 1.45
C ASP A 43 6.48 6.47 2.06
N VAL A 44 7.35 6.47 3.09
CA VAL A 44 7.73 5.25 3.83
C VAL A 44 6.48 4.60 4.45
N LEU A 45 5.67 5.38 5.16
CA LEU A 45 4.46 4.85 5.80
C LEU A 45 3.44 4.34 4.77
N LYS A 46 3.20 5.09 3.68
CA LYS A 46 2.31 4.66 2.58
C LYS A 46 2.80 3.36 1.96
N SER A 47 4.11 3.22 1.74
CA SER A 47 4.70 2.01 1.16
C SER A 47 4.48 0.78 2.03
N PHE A 48 4.63 0.93 3.36
CA PHE A 48 4.42 -0.16 4.31
C PHE A 48 2.97 -0.63 4.31
N VAL A 49 2.02 0.31 4.36
CA VAL A 49 0.59 -0.03 4.32
C VAL A 49 0.19 -0.63 2.97
N HIS A 50 0.73 -0.14 1.85
CA HIS A 50 0.49 -0.77 0.55
C HIS A 50 1.06 -2.19 0.48
N GLY A 51 2.21 -2.44 1.11
CA GLY A 51 2.79 -3.77 1.22
C GLY A 51 1.88 -4.74 1.98
N LEU A 52 1.33 -4.30 3.12
CA LEU A 52 0.37 -5.10 3.92
C LEU A 52 -0.91 -5.40 3.13
N VAL A 53 -1.43 -4.42 2.39
CA VAL A 53 -2.61 -4.62 1.53
C VAL A 53 -2.30 -5.58 0.39
N LEU A 54 -1.15 -5.45 -0.27
CA LEU A 54 -0.74 -6.35 -1.34
C LEU A 54 -0.62 -7.79 -0.83
N ALA A 55 0.05 -7.98 0.31
CA ALA A 55 0.23 -9.25 0.98
C ALA A 55 -1.12 -9.90 1.37
N SER A 56 -2.05 -9.12 1.92
CA SER A 56 -3.38 -9.60 2.32
C SER A 56 -4.39 -9.78 1.18
N SER A 57 -4.14 -9.21 -0.01
CA SER A 57 -5.06 -9.31 -1.15
C SER A 57 -4.71 -10.46 -2.12
N MET A 58 -3.50 -11.00 -2.04
CA MET A 58 -3.04 -12.09 -2.90
C MET A 58 -3.64 -13.43 -2.43
N GLN A 59 -4.44 -14.09 -3.28
CA GLN A 59 -5.06 -15.39 -3.00
C GLN A 59 -4.08 -16.58 -2.95
N LYS A 60 -2.76 -16.34 -2.99
CA LYS A 60 -1.78 -17.43 -2.88
C LYS A 60 -1.77 -17.94 -1.45
N GLY A 61 -2.51 -19.02 -1.20
CA GLY A 61 -2.52 -19.82 0.04
C GLY A 61 -2.53 -19.03 1.35
N LYS A 62 -3.58 -19.17 2.17
CA LYS A 62 -3.74 -18.46 3.46
C LYS A 62 -2.50 -18.40 4.39
N SER A 63 -1.52 -19.30 4.22
CA SER A 63 -0.27 -19.33 4.96
C SER A 63 0.79 -18.32 4.52
N GLN A 64 0.76 -17.84 3.27
CA GLN A 64 1.92 -17.14 2.69
C GLN A 64 2.13 -15.73 3.26
N HIS A 65 1.05 -15.08 3.70
CA HIS A 65 1.07 -13.73 4.28
C HIS A 65 0.19 -13.61 5.54
N ALA A 66 0.20 -14.65 6.40
CA ALA A 66 -0.72 -14.76 7.54
C ALA A 66 -0.65 -13.57 8.51
N GLU A 67 0.55 -13.03 8.75
CA GLU A 67 0.74 -11.85 9.61
C GLU A 67 0.08 -10.59 9.01
N ALA A 68 0.21 -10.38 7.70
CA ALA A 68 -0.41 -9.25 7.02
C ALA A 68 -1.94 -9.35 7.03
N HIS A 69 -2.49 -10.56 6.83
CA HIS A 69 -3.92 -10.81 6.98
C HIS A 69 -4.40 -10.48 8.40
N HIS A 70 -3.71 -11.01 9.41
CA HIS A 70 -4.06 -10.77 10.81
C HIS A 70 -4.01 -9.28 11.18
N TRP A 71 -2.97 -8.57 10.73
CA TRP A 71 -2.86 -7.13 10.96
C TRP A 71 -4.00 -6.35 10.27
N MET A 72 -4.34 -6.72 9.03
CA MET A 72 -5.43 -6.09 8.28
C MET A 72 -6.79 -6.33 8.93
N ASP A 73 -7.03 -7.51 9.50
CA ASP A 73 -8.28 -7.84 10.18
C ASP A 73 -8.38 -7.13 11.54
N GLU A 74 -7.30 -7.11 12.32
CA GLU A 74 -7.36 -6.60 13.70
C GLU A 74 -7.08 -5.10 13.85
N LYS A 75 -6.15 -4.55 13.08
CA LYS A 75 -5.56 -3.22 13.36
C LYS A 75 -5.95 -2.17 12.34
N TYR A 76 -6.19 -2.54 11.09
CA TYR A 76 -6.38 -1.59 10.00
C TYR A 76 -7.59 -0.66 10.23
N SER A 77 -8.71 -1.18 10.71
CA SER A 77 -9.91 -0.38 11.01
C SER A 77 -9.64 0.70 12.07
N THR A 78 -8.98 0.32 13.17
CA THR A 78 -8.60 1.22 14.26
C THR A 78 -7.58 2.26 13.80
N PHE A 79 -6.59 1.84 13.00
CA PHE A 79 -5.57 2.73 12.44
C PHE A 79 -6.20 3.84 11.58
N ILE A 80 -7.09 3.47 10.65
CA ILE A 80 -7.79 4.44 9.80
C ILE A 80 -8.70 5.36 10.62
N SER A 81 -9.42 4.83 11.61
CA SER A 81 -10.24 5.64 12.50
C SER A 81 -9.41 6.71 13.22
N LYS A 82 -8.21 6.35 13.70
CA LYS A 82 -7.29 7.30 14.34
C LYS A 82 -6.78 8.35 13.37
N LEU A 83 -6.36 7.96 12.16
CA LEU A 83 -5.94 8.93 11.14
C LEU A 83 -7.04 9.96 10.82
N ARG A 84 -8.30 9.53 10.72
CA ARG A 84 -9.42 10.46 10.51
C ARG A 84 -9.61 11.42 11.68
N MET A 85 -9.49 10.95 12.92
CA MET A 85 -9.57 11.82 14.10
C MET A 85 -8.46 12.87 14.11
N GLU A 86 -7.29 12.54 13.58
CA GLU A 86 -6.15 13.46 13.42
C GLU A 86 -6.26 14.37 12.17
N GLY A 87 -7.42 14.41 11.50
CA GLY A 87 -7.67 15.33 10.37
C GLY A 87 -7.12 14.86 9.02
N TYR A 88 -6.81 13.58 8.87
CA TYR A 88 -6.42 13.02 7.57
C TYR A 88 -7.66 12.56 6.79
N SER A 89 -7.75 13.00 5.53
CA SER A 89 -8.66 12.38 4.57
C SER A 89 -8.16 10.96 4.26
N THR A 90 -9.03 9.96 4.45
CA THR A 90 -8.71 8.55 4.16
C THR A 90 -9.74 7.99 3.19
N GLU A 91 -9.67 8.40 1.92
CA GLU A 91 -10.53 7.82 0.89
C GLU A 91 -10.23 6.32 0.71
N ARG A 92 -11.29 5.51 0.76
CA ARG A 92 -11.19 4.05 0.59
C ARG A 92 -11.50 3.70 -0.86
N LEU A 93 -10.53 3.82 -1.76
CA LEU A 93 -10.65 3.34 -3.13
C LEU A 93 -10.36 1.83 -3.18
N LEU A 94 -11.29 1.03 -2.68
CA LEU A 94 -11.38 -0.38 -3.08
C LEU A 94 -12.04 -0.44 -4.46
N SER A 95 -11.28 -0.08 -5.52
CA SER A 95 -11.70 -0.48 -6.86
C SER A 95 -11.41 -1.98 -7.01
N TYR A 96 -12.29 -2.71 -7.70
CA TYR A 96 -12.19 -4.15 -8.00
C TYR A 96 -10.88 -4.57 -8.69
N SER A 97 -10.06 -3.62 -9.10
CA SER A 97 -8.81 -3.80 -9.83
C SER A 97 -7.64 -3.22 -9.04
N ILE A 98 -7.11 -3.96 -8.06
CA ILE A 98 -5.71 -4.00 -7.54
C ILE A 98 -5.03 -2.66 -7.13
N VAL A 99 -5.61 -1.51 -7.39
CA VAL A 99 -5.00 -0.19 -7.22
C VAL A 99 -5.53 0.40 -5.92
N TRP A 100 -4.90 -0.01 -4.82
CA TRP A 100 -5.09 0.64 -3.53
C TRP A 100 -4.29 1.94 -3.51
N ARG A 101 -4.94 3.10 -3.37
CA ARG A 101 -4.26 4.39 -3.19
C ARG A 101 -4.46 4.87 -1.76
N ALA A 102 -3.37 4.96 -1.01
CA ALA A 102 -3.36 5.61 0.30
C ALA A 102 -3.26 7.12 0.04
N HIS A 103 -4.36 7.72 -0.39
CA HIS A 103 -4.42 9.16 -0.59
C HIS A 103 -4.72 9.83 0.75
N TRP A 104 -3.70 9.89 1.61
CA TRP A 104 -3.78 10.56 2.90
C TRP A 104 -3.24 11.97 2.74
N LEU A 105 -4.16 12.92 2.75
CA LEU A 105 -3.87 14.35 2.80
C LEU A 105 -4.33 14.87 4.16
N HIS A 106 -3.47 15.66 4.79
CA HIS A 106 -3.78 16.36 6.04
C HIS A 106 -4.24 17.77 5.69
N GLY A 107 -5.49 18.09 6.02
CA GLY A 107 -6.13 19.35 5.67
C GLY A 107 -7.65 19.26 5.81
N PRO A 108 -8.37 20.39 5.78
CA PRO A 108 -9.84 20.35 5.75
C PRO A 108 -10.30 19.47 4.58
N GLU A 109 -11.34 18.65 4.80
CA GLU A 109 -11.96 17.85 3.74
C GLU A 109 -12.32 18.80 2.58
N ASP A 110 -11.56 18.76 1.49
CA ASP A 110 -11.92 19.46 0.27
C ASP A 110 -13.32 18.97 -0.14
N GLU A 111 -14.20 19.95 -0.36
CA GLU A 111 -15.58 19.75 -0.76
C GLU A 111 -15.65 18.71 -1.87
N LYS A 112 -16.45 17.66 -1.61
CA LYS A 112 -16.87 16.61 -2.53
C LYS A 112 -16.76 17.06 -3.99
N PHE A 113 -15.87 16.41 -4.75
CA PHE A 113 -15.91 16.48 -6.20
C PHE A 113 -17.33 16.09 -6.67
N LYS A 114 -18.06 17.07 -7.20
CA LYS A 114 -19.31 16.91 -7.94
C LYS A 114 -19.03 16.41 -9.35
#